data_AF-A0A7J7C330-F1
#
_entry.id   AF-A0A7J7C330-F1
#
_cell.length_a   1.000
_cell.length_b   1.000
_cell.length_c   1.000
_cell.angle_alpha   90.00
_cell.angle_beta   90.00
_cell.angle_gamma   90.00
#
_symmetry.space_group_name_H-M   'P 1'
#
loop_
_entity.id
_entity.type
_entity.pdbx_description
1 polymer ?
#
loop_
_entity_poly.entity_id
_entity_poly.type
_entity_poly.pdbx_seq_one_letter_code
_entity_poly.pdbx_strand_id
1 'polypeptide(L)'
;MAKGKKDSIKKQEPLQLRKQDIPKNAKCLTDCEAAQILQTIQDHMVVLSKDPTFKIHESFGSGLQYAKAGAPYTNPQSVRRVLETLIPYGVSDGEISVIANVCPETVEEVFALVPSLKV
;
A
#
# COMPACT_ATOMS: atom_id res chain seq x y z
N MET A 1 40.81 -18.00 -25.21
CA MET A 1 39.37 -18.33 -25.22
C MET A 1 38.93 -18.54 -23.78
N ALA A 2 38.09 -17.67 -23.21
CA ALA A 2 37.45 -17.91 -21.93
C ALA A 2 36.03 -17.31 -21.97
N LYS A 3 35.05 -18.19 -21.77
CA LYS A 3 33.60 -18.01 -21.94
C LYS A 3 33.03 -17.01 -20.92
N GLY A 4 32.29 -16.02 -21.42
CA GLY A 4 31.41 -15.19 -20.60
C GLY A 4 30.27 -16.02 -20.01
N LYS A 5 30.06 -15.91 -18.70
CA LYS A 5 28.84 -16.37 -18.03
C LYS A 5 27.77 -15.32 -18.28
N LYS A 6 26.72 -15.69 -19.03
CA LYS A 6 25.45 -14.95 -19.06
C LYS A 6 24.74 -15.22 -17.74
N ASP A 7 24.79 -14.28 -16.82
CA ASP A 7 23.85 -14.25 -15.71
C ASP A 7 22.44 -14.11 -16.28
N SER A 8 21.62 -15.11 -15.99
CA SER A 8 20.23 -15.14 -16.41
C SER A 8 19.47 -14.15 -15.54
N ILE A 9 19.21 -12.95 -16.08
CA ILE A 9 18.28 -12.00 -15.49
C ILE A 9 16.95 -12.74 -15.33
N LYS A 10 16.60 -13.10 -14.09
CA LYS A 10 15.24 -13.55 -13.77
C LYS A 10 14.34 -12.39 -14.15
N LYS A 11 13.56 -12.56 -15.21
CA LYS A 11 12.50 -11.65 -15.63
C LYS A 11 11.58 -11.52 -14.42
N GLN A 12 11.74 -10.42 -13.66
CA GLN A 12 10.85 -10.09 -12.56
C GLN A 12 9.47 -9.99 -13.19
N GLU A 13 8.57 -10.92 -12.86
CA GLU A 13 7.17 -10.76 -13.24
C GLU A 13 6.73 -9.38 -12.75
N PRO A 14 5.92 -8.65 -13.52
CA PRO A 14 5.30 -7.42 -13.02
C PRO A 14 4.73 -7.72 -11.64
N LEU A 15 5.02 -6.86 -10.67
CA LEU A 15 4.49 -6.97 -9.31
C LEU A 15 2.97 -6.84 -9.39
N GLN A 16 2.30 -7.94 -9.69
CA GLN A 16 0.86 -8.05 -9.63
C GLN A 16 0.51 -8.24 -8.16
N LEU A 17 -0.46 -7.47 -7.67
CA LEU A 17 -1.05 -7.68 -6.36
C LEU A 17 -1.56 -9.12 -6.29
N ARG A 18 -0.80 -10.02 -5.67
CA ARG A 18 -1.21 -11.42 -5.50
C ARG A 18 -2.31 -11.45 -4.46
N LYS A 19 -3.55 -11.34 -4.93
CA LYS A 19 -4.78 -11.39 -4.10
C LYS A 19 -4.84 -12.62 -3.17
N GLN A 20 -4.04 -13.67 -3.43
CA GLN A 20 -3.99 -14.89 -2.63
C GLN A 20 -3.36 -14.72 -1.23
N ASP A 21 -2.52 -13.70 -1.01
CA ASP A 21 -1.83 -13.52 0.28
C ASP A 21 -2.60 -12.65 1.28
N ILE A 22 -3.72 -12.04 0.87
CA ILE A 22 -4.54 -11.16 1.71
C ILE A 22 -5.73 -11.94 2.27
N PRO A 23 -5.95 -11.97 3.60
CA PRO A 23 -7.12 -12.60 4.20
C PRO A 23 -8.43 -12.07 3.62
N LYS A 24 -9.43 -12.94 3.39
CA LYS A 24 -10.72 -12.58 2.77
C LYS A 24 -11.50 -11.48 3.51
N ASN A 25 -11.23 -11.31 4.80
CA ASN A 25 -11.87 -10.33 5.68
C ASN A 25 -10.94 -9.16 6.05
N ALA A 26 -9.75 -9.09 5.46
CA ALA A 26 -8.85 -7.98 5.69
C ALA A 26 -9.42 -6.71 5.02
N LYS A 27 -9.39 -5.62 5.78
CA LYS A 27 -9.61 -4.28 5.25
C LYS A 27 -8.27 -3.71 4.82
N CYS A 28 -8.16 -3.28 3.58
CA CYS A 28 -6.99 -2.61 3.07
C CYS A 28 -6.98 -1.15 3.54
N LEU A 29 -5.78 -0.68 3.88
CA LEU A 29 -5.52 0.71 4.24
C LEU A 29 -4.75 1.35 3.09
N THR A 30 -5.11 2.59 2.75
CA THR A 30 -4.26 3.42 1.90
C THR A 30 -3.02 3.88 2.68
N ASP A 31 -1.99 4.33 1.98
CA ASP A 31 -0.75 4.80 2.61
C ASP A 31 -1.01 5.99 3.53
N CYS A 32 -1.96 6.86 3.15
CA CYS A 32 -2.33 8.01 3.95
C CYS A 32 -3.14 7.63 5.21
N GLU A 33 -3.98 6.58 5.16
CA GLU A 33 -4.62 6.00 6.37
C GLU A 33 -3.58 5.35 7.28
N ALA A 34 -2.66 4.57 6.70
CA ALA A 34 -1.57 3.94 7.44
C ALA A 34 -0.67 4.99 8.13
N ALA A 35 -0.35 6.09 7.43
CA ALA A 35 0.44 7.19 7.99
C ALA A 35 -0.25 7.83 9.22
N GLN A 36 -1.56 8.05 9.17
CA GLN A 36 -2.31 8.60 10.31
C GLN A 36 -2.28 7.67 11.53
N ILE A 37 -2.50 6.37 11.31
CA ILE A 37 -2.49 5.37 12.39
C ILE A 37 -1.09 5.26 13.00
N LEU A 38 -0.05 5.12 12.16
CA LEU A 38 1.32 5.02 12.63
C LEU A 38 1.78 6.31 13.33
N GLN A 39 1.36 7.49 12.86
CA GLN A 39 1.64 8.75 13.55
C GLN A 39 0.98 8.79 14.93
N THR A 40 -0.28 8.37 15.04
CA THR A 40 -0.98 8.30 16.33
C THR A 40 -0.26 7.37 17.31
N ILE A 41 0.25 6.24 16.83
CA ILE A 41 1.07 5.33 17.64
C ILE A 41 2.36 6.03 18.07
N GLN A 42 3.05 6.71 17.14
CA GLN A 42 4.28 7.47 17.41
C GLN A 42 4.07 8.55 18.48
N ASP A 43 2.95 9.27 18.44
CA ASP A 43 2.62 10.32 19.41
C ASP A 43 2.37 9.74 20.81
N HIS A 44 1.77 8.55 20.87
CA HIS A 44 1.53 7.83 22.12
C HIS A 44 2.77 7.08 22.66
N MET A 45 3.86 6.97 21.89
CA MET A 45 5.07 6.28 22.35
C MET A 45 5.68 6.86 23.62
N VAL A 46 5.50 8.15 23.89
CA VAL A 46 5.97 8.79 25.14
C VAL A 46 5.25 8.20 26.36
N VAL A 47 4.01 7.76 26.20
CA VAL A 47 3.24 7.08 27.25
C VAL A 47 3.60 5.59 27.28
N LEU A 48 3.71 4.95 26.10
CA LEU A 48 4.03 3.53 25.99
C LEU A 48 5.45 3.19 26.46
N SER A 49 6.40 4.11 26.36
CA SER A 49 7.77 3.94 26.85
C SER A 49 7.87 3.80 28.37
N LYS A 50 6.81 4.14 29.11
CA LYS A 50 6.71 3.89 30.56
C LYS A 50 6.49 2.42 30.88
N ASP A 51 6.04 1.62 29.92
CA ASP A 51 5.91 0.17 30.04
C ASP A 51 7.21 -0.50 29.52
N PRO A 52 8.02 -1.10 30.40
CA PRO A 52 9.28 -1.75 30.01
C PRO A 52 9.09 -3.03 29.19
N THR A 53 7.87 -3.57 29.12
CA THR A 53 7.54 -4.73 28.29
C THR A 53 7.21 -4.33 26.85
N PHE A 54 6.83 -3.08 26.62
CA PHE A 54 6.54 -2.55 25.31
C PHE A 54 7.84 -2.32 24.52
N LYS A 55 7.98 -3.01 23.39
CA LYS A 55 9.11 -2.87 22.47
C LYS A 55 8.60 -2.56 21.08
N ILE A 56 9.05 -1.43 20.54
CA ILE A 56 8.77 -1.05 19.16
C ILE A 56 9.67 -1.88 18.25
N HIS A 57 9.07 -2.46 17.21
CA HIS A 57 9.81 -3.20 16.22
C HIS A 57 10.68 -2.26 15.37
N GLU A 58 11.85 -2.70 14.95
CA GLU A 58 12.81 -1.89 14.17
C GLU A 58 12.21 -1.35 12.86
N SER A 59 11.26 -2.08 12.27
CA SER A 59 10.58 -1.68 11.04
C SER A 59 9.56 -0.55 11.23
N PHE A 60 9.22 -0.19 12.47
CA PHE A 60 8.19 0.83 12.72
C PHE A 60 8.58 2.18 12.10
N GLY A 61 9.82 2.63 12.34
CA GLY A 61 10.30 3.92 11.84
C GLY A 61 10.26 3.97 10.31
N SER A 62 10.78 2.92 9.66
CA SER A 62 10.76 2.78 8.20
C SER A 62 9.35 2.69 7.63
N GLY A 63 8.43 1.98 8.31
CA GLY A 63 7.03 1.87 7.91
C GLY A 63 6.30 3.21 7.99
N LEU A 64 6.49 3.98 9.06
CA LEU A 64 5.93 5.31 9.20
C LEU A 64 6.49 6.27 8.14
N GLN A 65 7.79 6.22 7.89
CA GLN A 65 8.43 7.05 6.86
C GLN A 65 7.89 6.72 5.46
N TYR A 66 7.75 5.44 5.14
CA TYR A 66 7.18 4.99 3.86
C TYR A 66 5.75 5.50 3.69
N ALA A 67 4.89 5.27 4.68
CA ALA A 67 3.48 5.66 4.62
C ALA A 67 3.31 7.18 4.47
N LYS A 68 4.18 7.98 5.10
CA LYS A 68 4.17 9.44 4.95
C LYS A 68 4.62 9.91 3.57
N ALA A 69 5.64 9.25 3.00
CA ALA A 69 6.17 9.61 1.69
C ALA A 69 5.20 9.25 0.56
N GLY A 70 4.45 8.16 0.73
CA GLY A 70 3.47 7.65 -0.24
C GLY A 70 2.06 8.24 -0.10
N ALA A 71 1.87 9.33 0.65
CA ALA A 71 0.55 9.95 0.86
C ALA A 71 0.35 11.17 -0.07
N PRO A 72 -0.15 10.99 -1.31
CA PRO A 72 -0.44 12.11 -2.23
C PRO A 72 -1.58 13.00 -1.73
N TYR A 73 -2.32 12.56 -0.72
CA TYR A 73 -3.53 13.21 -0.24
C TYR A 73 -3.42 13.66 1.21
N THR A 74 -3.86 14.89 1.46
CA THR A 74 -3.93 15.49 2.81
C THR A 74 -5.17 15.04 3.59
N ASN A 75 -6.21 14.53 2.91
CA ASN A 75 -7.45 14.08 3.53
C ASN A 75 -7.81 12.64 3.08
N PRO A 76 -7.37 11.62 3.84
CA PRO A 76 -7.63 10.21 3.53
C PRO A 76 -9.11 9.87 3.44
N GLN A 77 -9.94 10.49 4.29
CA GLN A 77 -11.38 10.22 4.35
C GLN A 77 -12.10 10.69 3.08
N SER A 78 -11.65 11.81 2.50
CA SER A 78 -12.22 12.32 1.24
C SER A 78 -11.89 11.40 0.07
N VAL A 79 -10.64 10.95 -0.01
CA VAL A 79 -10.17 10.00 -1.03
C VAL A 79 -10.95 8.70 -0.95
N ARG A 80 -11.05 8.15 0.27
CA ARG A 80 -11.78 6.91 0.51
C ARG A 80 -13.24 7.02 0.10
N ARG A 81 -13.93 8.10 0.48
CA ARG A 81 -15.34 8.34 0.09
C ARG A 81 -15.52 8.37 -1.43
N VAL A 82 -14.60 8.99 -2.15
CA VAL A 82 -14.67 9.06 -3.62
C VAL A 82 -14.44 7.68 -4.24
N LEU A 83 -13.44 6.93 -3.79
CA LEU A 83 -13.11 5.64 -4.40
C LEU A 83 -14.06 4.51 -3.98
N GLU A 84 -14.69 4.60 -2.80
CA GLU A 84 -15.73 3.64 -2.38
C GLU A 84 -16.95 3.64 -3.31
N THR A 85 -17.17 4.68 -4.11
CA THR A 85 -18.21 4.67 -5.15
C THR A 85 -17.93 3.66 -6.27
N LEU A 86 -16.73 3.08 -6.32
CA LEU A 86 -16.36 2.03 -7.27
C LEU A 86 -16.75 0.62 -6.78
N ILE A 87 -17.02 0.44 -5.47
CA ILE A 87 -17.40 -0.85 -4.89
C ILE A 87 -18.64 -1.47 -5.57
N PRO A 88 -19.73 -0.72 -5.84
CA PRO A 88 -20.89 -1.26 -6.56
C PRO A 88 -20.58 -1.80 -7.96
N TYR A 89 -19.45 -1.39 -8.55
CA TYR A 89 -18.98 -1.85 -9.86
C TYR A 89 -18.03 -3.06 -9.76
N GLY A 90 -17.88 -3.65 -8.58
CA GLY A 90 -17.07 -4.85 -8.36
C GLY A 90 -15.60 -4.59 -8.06
N VAL A 91 -15.21 -3.33 -7.86
CA VAL A 91 -13.84 -2.98 -7.47
C VAL A 91 -13.63 -3.30 -5.98
N SER A 92 -12.61 -4.10 -5.68
CA SER A 92 -12.29 -4.51 -4.32
C SER A 92 -11.54 -3.43 -3.53
N ASP A 93 -11.60 -3.52 -2.20
CA ASP A 93 -10.91 -2.59 -1.28
C ASP A 93 -9.39 -2.52 -1.53
N GLY A 94 -8.77 -3.64 -1.92
CA GLY A 94 -7.36 -3.69 -2.31
C GLY A 94 -7.08 -2.97 -3.62
N GLU A 95 -7.96 -3.08 -4.61
CA GLU A 95 -7.82 -2.36 -5.90
C GLU A 95 -8.05 -0.86 -5.71
N ILE A 96 -9.01 -0.47 -4.86
CA ILE A 96 -9.21 0.90 -4.41
C ILE A 96 -7.93 1.43 -3.76
N SER A 97 -7.29 0.64 -2.89
CA SER A 97 -6.05 1.04 -2.23
C SER A 97 -4.89 1.26 -3.20
N VAL A 98 -4.77 0.40 -4.23
CA VAL A 98 -3.78 0.58 -5.30
C VAL A 98 -4.02 1.88 -6.07
N ILE A 99 -5.27 2.13 -6.49
CA ILE A 99 -5.62 3.34 -7.24
C ILE A 99 -5.36 4.59 -6.40
N ALA A 100 -5.73 4.57 -5.12
CA ALA A 100 -5.50 5.67 -4.18
C ALA A 100 -4.00 5.99 -4.04
N ASN A 101 -3.18 4.97 -3.81
CA ASN A 101 -1.76 5.19 -3.53
C ASN A 101 -0.97 5.61 -4.77
N VAL A 102 -1.30 5.04 -5.94
CA VAL A 102 -0.53 5.27 -7.18
C VAL A 102 -0.99 6.54 -7.92
N CYS A 103 -2.23 7.00 -7.72
CA CYS A 103 -2.77 8.20 -8.39
C CYS A 103 -2.64 8.17 -9.92
N PRO A 104 -3.17 7.15 -10.61
CA PRO A 104 -3.14 7.12 -12.06
C PRO A 104 -3.90 8.33 -12.65
N GLU A 105 -3.33 8.92 -13.69
CA GLU A 105 -3.90 10.07 -14.41
C GLU A 105 -4.69 9.62 -15.65
N THR A 106 -4.44 8.41 -16.12
CA THR A 106 -5.07 7.85 -17.33
C THR A 106 -5.77 6.52 -17.06
N VAL A 107 -6.74 6.20 -17.90
CA VAL A 107 -7.47 4.91 -17.84
C VAL A 107 -6.52 3.75 -18.16
N GLU A 108 -5.56 3.96 -19.05
CA GLU A 108 -4.53 3.00 -19.41
C GLU A 108 -3.64 2.65 -18.22
N GLU A 109 -3.26 3.63 -17.40
CA GLU A 109 -2.52 3.40 -16.15
C GLU A 109 -3.37 2.60 -15.15
N VAL A 110 -4.65 2.93 -15.00
CA VAL A 110 -5.56 2.15 -14.14
C VAL A 110 -5.59 0.68 -14.58
N PHE A 111 -5.72 0.41 -15.87
CA PHE A 111 -5.72 -0.97 -16.38
C PHE A 111 -4.37 -1.66 -16.30
N ALA A 112 -3.26 -0.92 -16.36
CA ALA A 112 -1.93 -1.48 -16.15
C ALA A 112 -1.72 -1.88 -14.68
N LEU A 113 -2.22 -1.08 -13.74
CA LEU A 113 -2.09 -1.30 -12.29
C LEU A 113 -3.09 -2.32 -11.75
N VAL A 114 -4.31 -2.31 -12.30
CA VAL A 114 -5.41 -3.20 -11.91
C VAL A 114 -5.95 -3.93 -13.14
N PRO A 115 -5.24 -4.96 -13.64
CA PRO A 115 -5.62 -5.67 -14.86
C PRO A 115 -7.00 -6.34 -14.80
N SER A 116 -7.50 -6.64 -13.60
CA SER A 116 -8.83 -7.20 -13.36
C SER A 116 -9.98 -6.28 -13.76
N LEU A 117 -9.73 -4.97 -13.93
CA LEU A 117 -10.73 -4.02 -14.42
C LEU A 117 -10.80 -3.95 -15.95
N LYS A 118 -9.87 -4.61 -16.64
CA LYS A 118 -9.88 -4.69 -18.10
C LYS A 118 -10.90 -5.75 -18.52
N VAL A 119 -12.04 -5.29 -19.03
CA VAL A 119 -13.11 -6.12 -19.62
C VAL A 119 -12.71 -6.58 -21.02
#